data_AF-A0A6A6TQT8-F1
#
_entry.id   AF-A0A6A6TQT8-F1
#
_cell.length_a   1.000
_cell.length_b   1.000
_cell.length_c   1.000
_cell.angle_alpha   90.00
_cell.angle_beta   90.00
_cell.angle_gamma   90.00
#
_symmetry.space_group_name_H-M   'P 1'
#
loop_
_entity.id
_entity.type
_entity.pdbx_description
1 polymer ?
#
loop_
_entity_poly.entity_id
_entity_poly.type
_entity_poly.pdbx_seq_one_letter_code
_entity_poly.pdbx_strand_id
1 'polypeptide(L)'
;MIGRKIILTEQTDLHLLWCGRGIFVKRLPKFLLCSQFCEEHLIDNPKLRGIALGLLISYTWLIAHESDFEIAVERRVMPLQVSWLDWKGLVRTLLDKDYGDWVDKRYTFGELRLSRINLIYRLMPGVNNRSLFRGYYNEYSEYSAFFRNNFSWMIAVFALVTTVLAAMQVGLGTDRLKSSNFFQNASVGFAIFAIQFPFIVIGGGLFLFAILFLYNLITTVLIWERRRGEV
;
A
#
# COMPACT_ATOMS: atom_id res chain seq x y z
N MET A 1 9.30 -15.84 -4.81
CA MET A 1 9.11 -14.38 -5.00
C MET A 1 9.76 -13.91 -6.29
N ILE A 2 9.15 -14.09 -7.46
CA ILE A 2 9.80 -13.68 -8.73
C ILE A 2 9.47 -12.21 -9.02
N GLY A 3 10.51 -11.36 -9.07
CA GLY A 3 10.43 -9.97 -9.56
C GLY A 3 10.03 -8.90 -8.54
N ARG A 4 9.95 -9.21 -7.23
CA ARG A 4 9.68 -8.21 -6.18
C ARG A 4 10.98 -7.68 -5.55
N LYS A 5 11.05 -6.37 -5.34
CA LYS A 5 12.12 -5.67 -4.65
C LYS A 5 11.86 -5.69 -3.14
N ILE A 6 12.84 -6.14 -2.37
CA ILE A 6 12.80 -6.09 -0.90
C ILE A 6 13.07 -4.65 -0.46
N ILE A 7 12.17 -4.09 0.36
CA ILE A 7 12.26 -2.77 0.96
C ILE A 7 12.39 -2.98 2.47
N LEU A 8 13.49 -2.51 3.05
CA LEU A 8 13.75 -2.65 4.47
C LEU A 8 12.89 -1.66 5.26
N THR A 9 12.32 -2.13 6.36
CA THR A 9 11.58 -1.29 7.31
C THR A 9 12.03 -1.58 8.74
N GLU A 10 11.82 -0.63 9.64
CA GLU A 10 11.96 -0.87 11.09
C GLU A 10 10.60 -1.05 11.77
N GLN A 11 9.50 -0.79 11.06
CA GLN A 11 8.16 -0.95 11.61
C GLN A 11 7.68 -2.40 11.43
N THR A 12 7.30 -3.03 12.53
CA THR A 12 6.92 -4.45 12.59
C THR A 12 5.57 -4.72 11.92
N ASP A 13 4.68 -3.75 11.97
CA ASP A 13 3.34 -3.77 11.39
C ASP A 13 3.37 -3.88 9.84
N LEU A 14 4.39 -3.27 9.21
CA LEU A 14 4.66 -3.34 7.78
C LEU A 14 5.32 -4.63 7.29
N HIS A 15 5.83 -5.49 8.18
CA HIS A 15 6.52 -6.73 7.78
C HIS A 15 5.60 -7.63 6.91
N LEU A 16 6.08 -8.04 5.73
CA LEU A 16 5.35 -8.79 4.70
C LEU A 16 4.17 -8.06 4.04
N LEU A 17 4.09 -6.73 4.18
CA LEU A 17 3.20 -5.94 3.34
C LEU A 17 3.82 -5.68 1.99
N TRP A 18 3.04 -5.76 0.92
CA TRP A 18 3.53 -5.48 -0.43
C TRP A 18 2.63 -4.54 -1.22
N CYS A 19 3.26 -3.81 -2.13
CA CYS A 19 2.60 -2.89 -3.05
C CYS A 19 3.41 -2.77 -4.34
N GLY A 20 2.72 -2.83 -5.49
CA GLY A 20 3.38 -2.85 -6.79
C GLY A 20 4.42 -3.98 -6.87
N ARG A 21 5.69 -3.60 -7.03
CA ARG A 21 6.83 -4.54 -7.02
C ARG A 21 7.60 -4.54 -5.69
N GLY A 22 7.25 -3.75 -4.70
CA GLY A 22 7.93 -3.68 -3.41
C GLY A 22 7.29 -4.57 -2.35
N ILE A 23 8.11 -5.27 -1.56
CA ILE A 23 7.69 -5.94 -0.32
C ILE A 23 8.48 -5.38 0.87
N PHE A 24 7.77 -4.95 1.90
CA PHE A 24 8.35 -4.46 3.14
C PHE A 24 8.77 -5.63 4.02
N VAL A 25 10.05 -5.67 4.39
CA VAL A 25 10.60 -6.69 5.26
C VAL A 25 11.31 -5.98 6.42
N LYS A 26 10.77 -6.15 7.62
CA LYS A 26 11.42 -5.65 8.84
C LYS A 26 12.72 -6.38 9.07
N ARG A 27 13.86 -5.69 9.23
CA ARG A 27 15.16 -6.32 9.57
C ARG A 27 15.05 -7.18 10.83
N LEU A 28 15.67 -8.36 10.82
CA LEU A 28 15.65 -9.24 11.99
C LEU A 28 16.47 -8.58 13.12
N PRO A 29 15.84 -8.21 14.24
CA PRO A 29 16.57 -7.57 15.33
C PRO A 29 17.51 -8.56 16.02
N LYS A 30 18.78 -8.18 16.16
CA LYS A 30 19.82 -9.04 16.77
C LYS A 30 19.47 -9.50 18.18
N PHE A 31 18.78 -8.66 18.95
CA PHE A 31 18.39 -8.99 20.33
C PHE A 31 17.42 -10.17 20.40
N LEU A 32 16.62 -10.45 19.35
CA LEU A 32 15.73 -11.62 19.32
C LEU A 32 16.49 -12.95 19.15
N LEU A 33 17.76 -12.87 18.74
CA LEU A 33 18.65 -14.03 18.64
C LEU A 33 19.47 -14.26 19.92
N CYS A 34 19.38 -13.36 20.89
CA CYS A 34 20.07 -13.47 22.17
C CYS A 34 19.16 -14.15 23.20
N SER A 35 19.53 -15.35 23.67
CA SER A 35 18.73 -16.08 24.67
C SER A 35 18.51 -15.27 25.94
N GLN A 36 19.57 -14.62 26.43
CA GLN A 36 19.51 -13.79 27.64
C GLN A 36 18.47 -12.66 27.51
N PHE A 37 18.45 -11.96 26.38
CA PHE A 37 17.47 -10.89 26.16
C PHE A 37 16.04 -11.45 26.14
N CYS A 38 15.84 -12.58 25.46
CA CYS A 38 14.54 -13.24 25.38
C CYS A 38 14.04 -13.69 26.76
N GLU A 39 14.92 -14.24 27.60
CA GLU A 39 14.58 -14.66 28.95
C GLU A 39 14.20 -13.46 29.83
N GLU A 40 14.98 -12.39 29.80
CA GLU A 40 14.75 -11.20 30.64
C GLU A 40 13.51 -10.39 30.22
N HIS A 41 13.17 -10.32 28.92
CA HIS A 41 12.17 -9.37 28.42
C HIS A 41 10.91 -10.01 27.81
N LEU A 42 10.97 -11.28 27.39
CA LEU A 42 9.83 -11.94 26.73
C LEU A 42 9.10 -12.93 27.64
N ILE A 43 9.70 -13.42 28.72
CA ILE A 43 9.02 -14.38 29.62
C ILE A 43 7.83 -13.71 30.30
N ASP A 44 8.04 -12.53 30.89
CA ASP A 44 7.04 -11.84 31.72
C ASP A 44 5.97 -11.09 30.92
N ASN A 45 6.20 -10.87 29.61
CA ASN A 45 5.26 -10.13 28.76
C ASN A 45 4.71 -11.01 27.62
N PRO A 46 3.55 -11.66 27.81
CA PRO A 46 2.99 -12.58 26.83
C PRO A 46 2.68 -11.92 25.49
N LYS A 47 2.32 -10.62 25.49
CA LYS A 47 2.04 -9.87 24.26
C LYS A 47 3.32 -9.63 23.45
N LEU A 48 4.40 -9.18 24.09
CA LEU A 48 5.68 -9.00 23.42
C LEU A 48 6.25 -10.33 22.94
N ARG A 49 6.11 -11.38 23.74
CA ARG A 49 6.48 -12.75 23.36
C ARG A 49 5.78 -13.19 22.09
N GLY A 50 4.45 -13.00 22.00
CA GLY A 50 3.69 -13.39 20.81
C GLY A 50 4.07 -12.62 19.55
N ILE A 51 4.42 -11.33 19.68
CA ILE A 51 4.91 -10.53 18.56
C ILE A 51 6.31 -10.98 18.12
N ALA A 52 7.20 -11.24 19.07
CA ALA A 52 8.58 -11.68 18.81
C ALA A 52 8.60 -13.07 18.17
N LEU A 53 7.85 -14.03 18.73
CA LEU A 53 7.69 -15.37 18.16
C LEU A 53 7.06 -15.32 16.78
N GLY A 54 5.99 -14.53 16.59
CA GLY A 54 5.36 -14.36 15.28
C GLY A 54 6.33 -13.83 14.22
N LEU A 55 7.18 -12.87 14.59
CA LEU A 55 8.23 -12.37 13.70
C LEU A 55 9.28 -13.44 13.39
N LEU A 56 9.74 -14.20 14.38
CA LEU A 56 10.72 -15.26 14.16
C LEU A 56 10.15 -16.37 13.27
N ILE A 57 8.89 -16.75 13.48
CA ILE A 57 8.17 -17.72 12.66
C ILE A 57 8.04 -17.20 11.23
N SER A 58 7.65 -15.93 11.01
CA SER A 58 7.56 -15.40 9.64
C SER A 58 8.88 -15.50 8.88
N TYR A 59 10.01 -15.40 9.59
CA TYR A 59 11.34 -15.61 9.02
C TYR A 59 11.65 -17.07 8.67
N THR A 60 11.15 -18.06 9.43
CA THR A 60 11.36 -19.48 9.08
C THR A 60 10.70 -19.83 7.74
N TRP A 61 9.56 -19.21 7.44
CA TRP A 61 8.90 -19.33 6.14
C TRP A 61 9.59 -18.53 5.03
N LEU A 62 10.21 -17.39 5.36
CA LEU A 62 10.88 -16.53 4.39
C LEU A 62 12.25 -17.07 3.98
N ILE A 63 12.96 -17.73 4.89
CA ILE A 63 14.33 -18.21 4.72
C ILE A 63 14.34 -19.73 4.91
N ALA A 64 13.81 -20.44 3.92
CA ALA A 64 13.67 -21.90 3.94
C ALA A 64 14.92 -22.61 3.38
N HIS A 65 15.60 -21.98 2.40
CA HIS A 65 16.77 -22.53 1.75
C HIS A 65 18.03 -21.67 1.97
N GLU A 66 19.19 -22.27 1.75
CA GLU A 66 20.48 -21.59 1.87
C GLU A 66 20.62 -20.42 0.90
N SER A 67 20.08 -20.55 -0.32
CA SER A 67 19.98 -19.45 -1.27
C SER A 67 19.15 -18.28 -0.74
N ASP A 68 18.07 -18.54 0.00
CA ASP A 68 17.25 -17.49 0.60
C ASP A 68 18.03 -16.77 1.72
N PHE A 69 18.84 -17.53 2.45
CA PHE A 69 19.71 -17.00 3.50
C PHE A 69 20.79 -16.08 2.92
N GLU A 70 21.45 -16.49 1.85
CA GLU A 70 22.43 -15.66 1.13
C GLU A 70 21.78 -14.36 0.63
N ILE A 71 20.59 -14.44 0.04
CA ILE A 71 19.82 -13.25 -0.38
C ILE A 71 19.47 -12.37 0.82
N ALA A 72 19.04 -12.95 1.94
CA ALA A 72 18.69 -12.21 3.14
C ALA A 72 19.90 -11.49 3.75
N VAL A 73 21.09 -12.09 3.69
CA VAL A 73 22.35 -11.47 4.11
C VAL A 73 22.75 -10.35 3.15
N GLU A 74 22.73 -10.61 1.83
CA GLU A 74 23.03 -9.61 0.78
C GLU A 74 22.15 -8.37 0.93
N ARG A 75 20.85 -8.59 1.18
CA ARG A 75 19.84 -7.54 1.36
C ARG A 75 19.83 -6.92 2.75
N ARG A 76 20.73 -7.32 3.66
CA ARG A 76 20.81 -6.84 5.05
C ARG A 76 19.51 -6.99 5.83
N VAL A 77 18.75 -8.04 5.50
CA VAL A 77 17.57 -8.47 6.25
C VAL A 77 18.02 -9.25 7.49
N MET A 78 19.01 -10.13 7.30
CA MET A 78 19.66 -10.90 8.37
C MET A 78 20.90 -10.18 8.92
N PRO A 79 21.20 -10.34 10.22
CA PRO A 79 22.48 -9.91 10.78
C PRO A 79 23.65 -10.68 10.16
N LEU A 80 24.73 -9.99 9.81
CA LEU A 80 25.95 -10.58 9.22
C LEU A 80 26.65 -11.59 10.15
N GLN A 81 26.32 -11.59 11.44
CA GLN A 81 26.96 -12.43 12.46
C GLN A 81 26.37 -13.84 12.55
N VAL A 82 25.24 -14.11 11.88
CA VAL A 82 24.53 -15.39 11.96
C VAL A 82 25.02 -16.29 10.83
N SER A 83 25.36 -17.54 11.11
CA SER A 83 25.64 -18.53 10.08
C SER A 83 24.37 -19.27 9.64
N TRP A 84 24.40 -19.89 8.46
CA TRP A 84 23.32 -20.77 8.01
C TRP A 84 23.07 -21.95 8.97
N LEU A 85 24.13 -22.46 9.61
CA LEU A 85 24.02 -23.55 10.57
C LEU A 85 23.29 -23.11 11.84
N ASP A 86 23.61 -21.92 12.36
CA ASP A 86 22.93 -21.33 13.52
C ASP A 86 21.45 -21.08 13.23
N TRP A 87 21.16 -20.56 12.03
CA TRP A 87 19.79 -20.35 11.58
C TRP A 87 18.99 -21.66 11.53
N LYS A 88 19.55 -22.73 10.95
CA LYS A 88 18.89 -24.06 10.95
C LYS A 88 18.67 -24.60 12.36
N GLY A 89 19.62 -24.38 13.28
CA GLY A 89 19.47 -24.73 14.69
C GLY A 89 18.25 -24.04 15.31
N LEU A 90 18.16 -22.73 15.13
CA LEU A 90 17.03 -21.93 15.63
C LEU A 90 15.69 -22.35 15.01
N VAL A 91 15.63 -22.54 13.69
CA VAL A 91 14.42 -22.96 12.97
C VAL A 91 13.90 -24.29 13.51
N ARG A 92 14.80 -25.27 13.77
CA ARG A 92 14.43 -26.55 14.38
C ARG A 92 13.79 -26.35 15.75
N THR A 93 14.38 -25.53 16.61
CA THR A 93 13.83 -25.24 17.95
C THR A 93 12.46 -24.55 17.88
N LEU A 94 12.25 -23.67 16.91
CA LEU A 94 10.99 -22.95 16.72
C LEU A 94 9.88 -23.82 16.14
N LEU A 95 10.21 -24.77 15.25
CA LEU A 95 9.22 -25.65 14.59
C LEU A 95 8.88 -26.90 15.42
N ASP A 96 9.71 -27.28 16.38
CA ASP A 96 9.47 -28.43 17.26
C ASP A 96 8.31 -28.19 18.25
N LYS A 97 7.98 -26.92 18.52
CA LYS A 97 6.92 -26.52 19.45
C LYS A 97 5.73 -25.93 18.71
N ASP A 98 4.53 -26.30 19.13
CA ASP A 98 3.31 -25.65 18.65
C ASP A 98 3.07 -24.35 19.43
N TYR A 99 3.19 -23.24 18.71
CA TYR A 99 3.00 -21.88 19.24
C TYR A 99 1.69 -21.25 18.77
N GLY A 100 0.77 -22.00 18.14
CA GLY A 100 -0.40 -21.46 17.44
C GLY A 100 -1.19 -20.41 18.22
N ASP A 101 -1.48 -20.67 19.50
CA ASP A 101 -2.23 -19.76 20.36
C ASP A 101 -1.39 -18.62 20.97
N TRP A 102 -0.07 -18.74 20.94
CA TRP A 102 0.86 -17.78 21.56
C TRP A 102 1.30 -16.69 20.60
N VAL A 103 1.15 -16.92 19.29
CA VAL A 103 1.56 -16.00 18.24
C VAL A 103 0.53 -14.88 18.06
N ASP A 104 1.01 -13.65 17.90
CA ASP A 104 0.12 -12.52 17.60
C ASP A 104 -0.61 -12.74 16.27
N LYS A 105 -1.93 -12.50 16.27
CA LYS A 105 -2.83 -12.70 15.11
C LYS A 105 -2.33 -12.03 13.83
N ARG A 106 -1.51 -10.98 13.92
CA ARG A 106 -0.90 -10.34 12.76
C ARG A 106 -0.07 -11.30 11.92
N TYR A 107 0.61 -12.26 12.53
CA TYR A 107 1.54 -13.19 11.87
C TYR A 107 0.89 -14.48 11.41
N THR A 108 -0.39 -14.72 11.75
CA THR A 108 -1.21 -15.74 11.09
C THR A 108 -1.36 -15.44 9.59
N PHE A 109 -1.22 -14.16 9.22
CA PHE A 109 -1.23 -13.71 7.84
C PHE A 109 0.18 -13.47 7.33
N GLY A 110 0.55 -14.15 6.24
CA GLY A 110 1.84 -13.96 5.55
C GLY A 110 1.86 -12.67 4.72
N GLU A 111 2.04 -12.82 3.39
CA GLU A 111 2.07 -11.68 2.49
C GLU A 111 0.69 -11.00 2.36
N LEU A 112 0.60 -9.73 2.76
CA LEU A 112 -0.63 -8.97 2.61
C LEU A 112 -0.44 -7.79 1.65
N ARG A 113 -1.43 -7.60 0.77
CA ARG A 113 -1.42 -6.49 -0.19
C ARG A 113 -1.85 -5.19 0.49
N LEU A 114 -0.96 -4.21 0.52
CA LEU A 114 -1.20 -2.92 1.20
C LEU A 114 -2.44 -2.19 0.64
N SER A 115 -2.71 -2.30 -0.67
CA SER A 115 -3.90 -1.68 -1.27
C SER A 115 -5.23 -2.23 -0.70
N ARG A 116 -5.28 -3.52 -0.35
CA ARG A 116 -6.48 -4.13 0.24
C ARG A 116 -6.65 -3.72 1.69
N ILE A 117 -5.56 -3.67 2.45
CA ILE A 117 -5.58 -3.19 3.83
C ILE A 117 -6.02 -1.72 3.86
N ASN A 118 -5.44 -0.89 3.00
CA ASN A 118 -5.85 0.51 2.85
C ASN A 118 -7.35 0.62 2.51
N LEU A 119 -7.88 -0.26 1.65
CA LEU A 119 -9.32 -0.27 1.36
C LEU A 119 -10.16 -0.64 2.59
N ILE A 120 -9.76 -1.66 3.37
CA ILE A 120 -10.49 -2.06 4.59
C ILE A 120 -10.53 -0.91 5.60
N TYR A 121 -9.40 -0.25 5.86
CA TYR A 121 -9.34 0.90 6.75
C TYR A 121 -10.16 2.11 6.23
N ARG A 122 -10.32 2.23 4.91
CA ARG A 122 -11.15 3.27 4.28
C ARG A 122 -12.65 2.96 4.29
N LEU A 123 -13.04 1.69 4.24
CA LEU A 123 -14.44 1.27 4.14
C LEU A 123 -15.06 0.82 5.48
N MET A 124 -14.22 0.60 6.51
CA MET A 124 -14.67 0.13 7.82
C MET A 124 -14.41 1.21 8.89
N PRO A 125 -15.29 2.23 9.01
CA PRO A 125 -15.12 3.33 9.96
C PRO A 125 -15.06 2.89 11.43
N GLY A 126 -15.55 1.68 11.76
CA GLY A 126 -15.50 1.11 13.11
C GLY A 126 -14.09 0.74 13.60
N VAL A 127 -13.07 0.67 12.74
CA VAL A 127 -11.70 0.30 13.15
C VAL A 127 -10.91 1.53 13.62
N ASN A 128 -11.02 2.66 12.93
CA ASN A 128 -10.39 3.93 13.33
C ASN A 128 -10.88 5.11 12.45
N ASN A 129 -11.59 6.09 13.04
CA ASN A 129 -12.07 7.29 12.33
C ASN A 129 -10.94 8.16 11.74
N ARG A 130 -9.70 8.03 12.24
CA ARG A 130 -8.51 8.74 11.70
C ARG A 130 -7.92 8.09 10.45
N SER A 131 -8.43 6.94 10.00
CA SER A 131 -7.83 6.13 8.93
C SER A 131 -8.58 6.17 7.59
N LEU A 132 -9.76 6.81 7.53
CA LEU A 132 -10.59 6.88 6.33
C LEU A 132 -9.87 7.52 5.12
N PHE A 133 -8.89 8.39 5.35
CA PHE A 133 -8.16 9.07 4.28
C PHE A 133 -6.71 8.60 4.15
N ARG A 134 -6.04 8.34 5.29
CA ARG A 134 -4.64 7.89 5.32
C ARG A 134 -4.49 6.41 4.93
N GLY A 135 -5.54 5.60 5.06
CA GLY A 135 -5.41 4.15 5.04
C GLY A 135 -4.55 3.65 6.20
N TYR A 136 -4.02 2.44 6.07
CA TYR A 136 -3.11 1.82 7.03
C TYR A 136 -1.68 2.38 6.90
N TYR A 137 -1.15 2.41 5.68
CA TYR A 137 0.15 3.01 5.38
C TYR A 137 0.10 3.68 4.01
N ASN A 138 0.54 4.95 3.95
CA ASN A 138 0.53 5.72 2.73
C ASN A 138 1.94 5.70 2.13
N GLU A 139 2.17 4.75 1.23
CA GLU A 139 3.46 4.55 0.56
C GLU A 139 3.76 5.63 -0.49
N TYR A 140 2.72 6.28 -1.01
CA TYR A 140 2.86 7.43 -1.88
C TYR A 140 2.98 8.69 -1.03
N SER A 141 4.21 9.03 -0.63
CA SER A 141 4.53 10.40 -0.19
C SER A 141 4.31 11.41 -1.32
N GLU A 142 4.28 10.94 -2.56
CA GLU A 142 4.11 11.77 -3.75
C GLU A 142 2.77 11.53 -4.42
N TYR A 143 1.93 12.57 -4.43
CA TYR A 143 0.75 12.66 -5.31
C TYR A 143 1.11 12.39 -6.79
N SER A 144 2.37 12.63 -7.18
CA SER A 144 2.92 12.48 -8.54
C SER A 144 2.69 11.08 -9.14
N ALA A 145 2.84 10.01 -8.36
CA ALA A 145 2.72 8.64 -8.85
C ALA A 145 1.26 8.21 -9.02
N PHE A 146 0.36 8.71 -8.17
CA PHE A 146 -1.08 8.54 -8.34
C PHE A 146 -1.55 9.21 -9.64
N PHE A 147 -1.16 10.47 -9.88
CA PHE A 147 -1.54 11.16 -11.10
C PHE A 147 -0.95 10.51 -12.36
N ARG A 148 0.32 10.08 -12.33
CA ARG A 148 0.97 9.41 -13.48
C ARG A 148 0.27 8.13 -13.91
N ASN A 149 -0.18 7.31 -12.95
CA ASN A 149 -0.89 6.07 -13.25
C ASN A 149 -2.31 6.32 -13.77
N ASN A 150 -2.97 7.38 -13.30
CA ASN A 150 -4.31 7.76 -13.75
C ASN A 150 -4.32 8.57 -15.05
N PHE A 151 -3.22 9.24 -15.41
CA PHE A 151 -3.16 10.05 -16.62
C PHE A 151 -3.29 9.21 -17.91
N SER A 152 -2.85 7.94 -17.85
CA SER A 152 -2.88 7.04 -19.01
C SER A 152 -4.31 6.74 -19.50
N TRP A 153 -5.26 6.52 -18.59
CA TRP A 153 -6.65 6.27 -18.99
C TRP A 153 -7.34 7.55 -19.48
N MET A 154 -6.96 8.72 -18.93
CA MET A 154 -7.50 10.01 -19.36
C MET A 154 -7.11 10.33 -20.81
N ILE A 155 -5.87 10.02 -21.21
CA ILE A 155 -5.43 10.15 -22.61
C ILE A 155 -6.28 9.25 -23.53
N ALA A 156 -6.56 8.01 -23.11
CA ALA A 156 -7.39 7.09 -23.91
C ALA A 156 -8.82 7.61 -24.09
N VAL A 157 -9.44 8.13 -23.02
CA VAL A 157 -10.78 8.74 -23.09
C VAL A 157 -10.76 9.98 -23.97
N PHE A 158 -9.75 10.84 -23.82
CA PHE A 158 -9.59 12.03 -24.65
C PHE A 158 -9.48 11.65 -26.14
N ALA A 159 -8.62 10.69 -26.48
CA ALA A 159 -8.47 10.21 -27.86
C ALA A 159 -9.79 9.67 -28.43
N LEU A 160 -10.57 8.91 -27.64
CA LEU A 160 -11.87 8.41 -28.06
C LEU A 160 -12.88 9.54 -28.31
N VAL A 161 -12.98 10.49 -27.38
CA VAL A 161 -13.88 11.66 -27.52
C VAL A 161 -13.50 12.51 -28.73
N THR A 162 -12.20 12.79 -28.94
CA THR A 162 -11.72 13.55 -30.11
C THR A 162 -12.01 12.80 -31.41
N THR A 163 -11.84 11.48 -31.44
CA THR A 163 -12.14 10.65 -32.63
C THR A 163 -13.63 10.70 -32.96
N VAL A 164 -14.52 10.60 -31.96
CA VAL A 164 -15.97 10.72 -32.15
C VAL A 164 -16.35 12.12 -32.62
N LEU A 165 -15.78 13.18 -32.03
CA LEU A 165 -16.02 14.56 -32.48
C LEU A 165 -15.58 14.76 -33.93
N ALA A 166 -14.43 14.24 -34.33
CA ALA A 166 -13.96 14.31 -35.71
C ALA A 166 -14.91 13.58 -36.67
N ALA A 167 -15.37 12.38 -36.31
CA ALA A 167 -16.36 11.64 -37.10
C ALA A 167 -17.70 12.40 -37.21
N MET A 168 -18.15 13.05 -36.13
CA MET A 168 -19.35 13.89 -36.14
C MET A 168 -19.18 15.12 -37.04
N GLN A 169 -18.02 15.76 -37.03
CA GLN A 169 -17.70 16.88 -37.93
C GLN A 169 -17.78 16.46 -39.40
N VAL A 170 -17.21 15.29 -39.74
CA VAL A 170 -17.32 14.72 -41.09
C VAL A 170 -18.78 14.41 -41.44
N GLY A 171 -19.55 13.84 -40.50
CA GLY A 171 -20.98 13.54 -40.69
C GLY A 171 -21.81 14.79 -40.97
N LEU A 172 -21.65 15.85 -40.17
CA LEU A 172 -22.33 17.15 -40.35
C LEU A 172 -21.94 17.85 -41.66
N GLY A 173 -20.80 17.48 -42.25
CA GLY A 173 -20.38 17.94 -43.57
C GLY A 173 -21.10 17.28 -44.74
N THR A 174 -21.90 16.22 -44.52
CA THR A 174 -22.65 15.50 -45.58
C THR A 174 -24.12 15.91 -45.63
N ASP A 175 -24.69 16.07 -46.83
CA ASP A 175 -26.09 16.53 -46.98
C ASP A 175 -27.13 15.57 -46.36
N ARG A 176 -26.82 14.26 -46.33
CA ARG A 176 -27.70 13.24 -45.73
C ARG A 176 -27.81 13.35 -44.22
N LEU A 177 -26.69 13.56 -43.52
CA LEU A 177 -26.68 13.62 -42.06
C LEU A 177 -26.93 15.05 -41.55
N LYS A 178 -26.52 16.06 -42.33
CA LYS A 178 -26.84 17.47 -42.08
C LYS A 178 -28.33 17.75 -42.13
N SER A 179 -29.11 17.07 -42.97
CA SER A 179 -30.58 17.25 -43.02
C SER A 179 -31.34 16.48 -41.93
N SER A 180 -30.67 15.60 -41.17
CA SER A 180 -31.29 14.82 -40.11
C SER A 180 -31.27 15.57 -38.77
N ASN A 181 -32.45 16.00 -38.31
CA ASN A 181 -32.62 16.65 -37.00
C ASN A 181 -32.13 15.78 -35.83
N PHE A 182 -32.26 14.46 -35.93
CA PHE A 182 -31.76 13.53 -34.91
C PHE A 182 -30.23 13.60 -34.79
N PHE A 183 -29.52 13.62 -35.92
CA PHE A 183 -28.07 13.65 -35.95
C PHE A 183 -27.51 15.01 -35.50
N GLN A 184 -28.17 16.11 -35.88
CA GLN A 184 -27.81 17.45 -35.39
C GLN A 184 -27.95 17.55 -33.87
N ASN A 185 -29.09 17.11 -33.31
CA ASN A 185 -29.33 17.15 -31.87
C ASN A 185 -28.32 16.30 -31.09
N ALA A 186 -28.01 15.09 -31.58
CA ALA A 186 -26.99 14.24 -30.98
C ALA A 186 -25.59 14.88 -31.01
N SER A 187 -25.24 15.53 -32.12
CA SER A 187 -23.95 16.22 -32.28
C SER A 187 -23.82 17.42 -31.35
N VAL A 188 -24.88 18.21 -31.19
CA VAL A 188 -24.92 19.35 -30.24
C VAL A 188 -24.78 18.85 -28.80
N GLY A 189 -25.53 17.82 -28.43
CA GLY A 189 -25.45 17.22 -27.08
C GLY A 189 -24.05 16.69 -26.76
N PHE A 190 -23.43 15.98 -27.72
CA PHE A 190 -22.08 15.46 -27.54
C PHE A 190 -21.01 16.57 -27.50
N ALA A 191 -21.16 17.63 -28.29
CA ALA A 191 -20.26 18.79 -28.24
C ALA A 191 -20.30 19.48 -26.87
N ILE A 192 -21.50 19.70 -26.31
CA ILE A 192 -21.65 20.27 -24.97
C ILE A 192 -21.00 19.36 -23.92
N PHE A 193 -21.26 18.04 -24.00
CA PHE A 193 -20.63 17.06 -23.12
C PHE A 193 -19.10 17.10 -23.20
N ALA A 194 -18.53 17.11 -24.41
CA ALA A 194 -17.09 17.11 -24.61
C ALA A 194 -16.42 18.40 -24.11
N ILE A 195 -17.11 19.54 -24.15
CA ILE A 195 -16.63 20.80 -23.56
C ILE A 195 -16.66 20.73 -22.04
N GLN A 196 -17.74 20.21 -21.44
CA GLN A 196 -17.91 20.18 -19.98
C GLN A 196 -17.05 19.11 -19.29
N PHE A 197 -16.81 17.98 -19.96
CA PHE A 197 -16.11 16.84 -19.39
C PHE A 197 -14.73 17.17 -18.79
N PRO A 198 -13.82 17.89 -19.48
CA PRO A 198 -12.54 18.30 -18.89
C PRO A 198 -12.69 19.15 -17.62
N PHE A 199 -13.66 20.07 -17.57
CA PHE A 199 -13.88 20.92 -16.39
C PHE A 199 -14.42 20.12 -15.21
N ILE A 200 -15.29 19.15 -15.44
CA ILE A 200 -15.80 18.25 -14.39
C ILE A 200 -14.65 17.42 -13.82
N VAL A 201 -13.78 16.88 -14.69
CA VAL A 201 -12.64 16.05 -14.25
C VAL A 201 -11.62 16.88 -13.47
N ILE A 202 -11.23 18.05 -13.98
CA ILE A 202 -10.28 18.95 -13.31
C ILE A 202 -10.88 19.49 -12.01
N GLY A 203 -12.11 19.99 -12.06
CA GLY A 203 -12.83 20.55 -10.92
C GLY A 203 -13.06 19.49 -9.82
N GLY A 204 -13.51 18.30 -10.20
CA GLY A 204 -13.64 17.16 -9.29
C GLY A 204 -12.31 16.76 -8.67
N GLY A 205 -11.23 16.75 -9.46
CA GLY A 205 -9.87 16.48 -8.97
C GLY A 205 -9.37 17.52 -7.98
N LEU A 206 -9.54 18.81 -8.28
CA LEU A 206 -9.18 19.93 -7.40
C LEU A 206 -10.01 19.93 -6.12
N PHE A 207 -11.30 19.63 -6.22
CA PHE A 207 -12.19 19.52 -5.07
C PHE A 207 -11.77 18.39 -4.13
N LEU A 208 -11.49 17.20 -4.68
CA LEU A 208 -10.94 16.07 -3.93
C LEU A 208 -9.61 16.43 -3.27
N PHE A 209 -8.72 17.09 -4.02
CA PHE A 209 -7.44 17.57 -3.49
C PHE A 209 -7.62 18.57 -2.36
N ALA A 210 -8.55 19.52 -2.48
CA ALA A 210 -8.84 20.50 -1.43
C ALA A 210 -9.35 19.83 -0.14
N ILE A 211 -10.26 18.86 -0.26
CA ILE A 211 -10.74 18.07 0.88
C ILE A 211 -9.57 17.34 1.56
N LEU A 212 -8.73 16.65 0.76
CA LEU A 212 -7.58 15.92 1.28
C LEU A 212 -6.56 16.86 1.94
N PHE A 213 -6.33 18.03 1.36
CA PHE A 213 -5.43 19.04 1.89
C PHE A 213 -5.93 19.57 3.24
N LEU A 214 -7.21 19.99 3.30
CA LEU A 214 -7.85 20.47 4.53
C LEU A 214 -7.80 19.41 5.63
N TYR A 215 -8.12 18.15 5.31
CA TYR A 215 -8.08 17.05 6.26
C TYR A 215 -6.65 16.83 6.81
N ASN A 216 -5.65 16.79 5.94
CA ASN A 216 -4.26 16.61 6.35
C ASN A 216 -3.75 17.81 7.16
N LEU A 217 -4.15 19.03 6.80
CA LEU A 217 -3.82 20.25 7.53
C LEU A 217 -4.39 20.21 8.96
N ILE A 218 -5.68 19.93 9.11
CA ILE A 218 -6.35 19.81 10.41
C ILE A 218 -5.67 18.73 11.26
N THR A 219 -5.42 17.56 10.68
CA THR A 219 -4.75 16.45 11.40
C THR A 219 -3.36 16.86 11.88
N THR A 220 -2.62 17.60 11.06
CA THR A 220 -1.27 18.07 11.41
C THR A 220 -1.31 19.10 12.53
N VAL A 221 -2.23 20.07 12.47
CA VAL A 221 -2.42 21.10 13.50
C VAL A 221 -2.82 20.46 14.84
N LEU A 222 -3.77 19.51 14.83
CA LEU A 222 -4.22 18.82 16.03
C LEU A 222 -3.12 17.98 16.70
N ILE A 223 -2.26 17.34 15.90
CA ILE A 223 -1.10 16.58 16.42
C ILE A 223 -0.06 17.53 17.02
N TRP A 224 0.15 18.69 16.39
CA TRP A 224 1.10 19.69 16.87
C TRP A 224 0.65 20.37 18.16
N GLU A 225 -0.64 20.69 18.31
CA GLU A 225 -1.19 21.21 19.57
C GLU A 225 -1.06 20.21 20.71
N ARG A 226 -1.34 18.92 20.46
CA ARG A 226 -1.19 17.87 21.48
C ARG A 226 0.25 17.74 21.98
N ARG A 227 1.24 17.90 21.10
CA ARG A 227 2.67 17.89 21.47
C ARG A 227 3.12 19.12 22.24
N ARG A 228 2.43 20.27 22.10
CA ARG A 228 2.74 21.48 22.87
C ARG A 228 2.08 21.51 24.25
N GLY A 229 1.10 20.67 24.52
CA GLY A 229 0.51 20.48 25.85
C GLY A 229 1.19 19.43 26.72
N GLU A 230 2.17 18.69 26.17
CA GLU A 230 2.95 17.65 26.88
C GLU A 230 4.37 18.13 27.26
N VAL A 231 4.69 19.41 26.99
CA VAL A 231 5.94 20.10 27.39
C VAL A 231 5.59 21.20 28.38
#